data_AF-A0A162GGI6-F1
#
_entry.id   AF-A0A162GGI6-F1
#
_cell.length_a   1.000
_cell.length_b   1.000
_cell.length_c   1.000
_cell.angle_alpha   90.00
_cell.angle_beta   90.00
_cell.angle_gamma   90.00
#
_symmetry.space_group_name_H-M   'P 1'
#
loop_
_entity.id
_entity.type
_entity.pdbx_description
1 polymer ?
#
loop_
_entity_poly.entity_id
_entity_poly.type
_entity_poly.pdbx_seq_one_letter_code
_entity_poly.pdbx_strand_id
1 'polypeptide(L)'
;MSVKTFKKGEVIYKDGDKITSVYLIQTGAANQCLIRGKKTIDLFQLGSSHILGDQVILGQSTHPTSAVATTETKVLEIPVETLKQQYEGAPQMLKVIIKSLADRLRLAVNDVRSSKLEKDSSPCPEDQVAKAFGAVFHTANHKGDRSTPGRVVVDWNMMKQYSQRVMGEGPKRVEQVINVLVKLKLALYEMGKAPDNPDGPEEIQKVHFLDLGLLESFFEFYQYYYFKNRSDLLKVDELCQQMLDALLKLCENEQPDRFGIVGVEFAKFSEHCKNELGINLNNDHFARLEGKGVFMKRKTGSTGVILQFELKEFRSIFQSWKMLREIEKWNEKGFVDMDEKEDKPKKKTVGGPACPACAVELQAGAKFCHECGHKIVAAA
;
A
#
# COMPACT_ATOMS: atom_id res chain seq x y z
N MET A 1 -14.49 -17.01 -43.09
CA MET A 1 -13.33 -16.88 -42.19
C MET A 1 -12.17 -16.33 -43.00
N SER A 2 -11.37 -15.43 -42.44
CA SER A 2 -10.24 -14.77 -43.13
C SER A 2 -9.03 -14.70 -42.19
N VAL A 3 -7.84 -14.64 -42.75
CA VAL A 3 -6.60 -14.49 -41.96
C VAL A 3 -6.23 -13.02 -41.91
N LYS A 4 -5.93 -12.51 -40.71
CA LYS A 4 -5.43 -11.15 -40.49
C LYS A 4 -4.11 -11.20 -39.71
N THR A 5 -3.23 -10.24 -39.97
CA THR A 5 -1.97 -10.07 -39.23
C THR A 5 -1.95 -8.69 -38.61
N PHE A 6 -1.63 -8.63 -37.32
CA PHE A 6 -1.48 -7.40 -36.55
C PHE A 6 -0.03 -7.25 -36.10
N LYS A 7 0.53 -6.05 -36.24
CA LYS A 7 1.87 -5.73 -35.71
C LYS A 7 1.81 -5.54 -34.19
N LYS A 8 2.96 -5.65 -33.54
CA LYS A 8 3.08 -5.31 -32.10
C LYS A 8 2.55 -3.90 -31.83
N GLY A 9 1.65 -3.78 -30.86
CA GLY A 9 1.00 -2.54 -30.45
C GLY A 9 -0.29 -2.23 -31.21
N GLU A 10 -0.63 -2.96 -32.28
CA GLU A 10 -1.88 -2.75 -33.00
C GLU A 10 -3.08 -3.28 -32.21
N VAL A 11 -4.17 -2.53 -32.26
CA VAL A 11 -5.43 -2.87 -31.61
C VAL A 11 -6.22 -3.81 -32.50
N ILE A 12 -6.59 -4.98 -31.97
CA ILE A 12 -7.43 -5.96 -32.66
C ILE A 12 -8.90 -5.52 -32.59
N TYR A 13 -9.36 -5.12 -31.40
CA TYR A 13 -10.65 -4.46 -31.15
C TYR A 13 -10.59 -3.63 -29.86
N LYS A 14 -11.53 -2.69 -29.69
CA LYS A 14 -11.62 -1.84 -28.50
C LYS A 14 -12.79 -2.24 -27.59
N ASP A 15 -12.64 -1.91 -26.30
CA ASP A 15 -13.73 -1.87 -25.33
C ASP A 15 -14.91 -1.05 -25.89
N GLY A 16 -16.10 -1.66 -25.91
CA GLY A 16 -17.33 -1.08 -26.43
C GLY A 16 -17.61 -1.33 -27.92
N ASP A 17 -16.63 -1.79 -28.71
CA ASP A 17 -16.86 -2.11 -30.13
C ASP A 17 -17.87 -3.24 -30.27
N LYS A 18 -18.73 -3.17 -31.30
CA LYS A 18 -19.64 -4.28 -31.62
C LYS A 18 -18.86 -5.53 -32.00
N ILE A 19 -19.26 -6.67 -31.46
CA ILE A 19 -18.67 -7.96 -31.83
C ILE A 19 -19.25 -8.39 -33.17
N THR A 20 -18.46 -8.22 -34.24
CA THR A 20 -18.81 -8.69 -35.59
C THR A 20 -18.09 -9.98 -35.94
N SER A 21 -16.95 -10.23 -35.30
CA SER A 21 -16.11 -11.41 -35.46
C SER A 21 -15.46 -11.82 -34.14
N VAL A 22 -15.07 -13.09 -34.03
CA VAL A 22 -14.13 -13.60 -33.02
C VAL A 22 -12.79 -13.93 -33.69
N TYR A 23 -11.71 -13.95 -32.91
CA TYR A 23 -10.36 -14.10 -33.45
C TYR A 23 -9.63 -15.24 -32.76
N LEU A 24 -9.33 -16.30 -33.50
CA LEU A 24 -8.46 -17.38 -33.04
C LEU A 24 -7.00 -17.02 -33.33
N ILE A 25 -6.17 -16.95 -32.29
CA ILE A 25 -4.74 -16.65 -32.47
C ILE A 25 -4.05 -17.89 -33.04
N GLN A 26 -3.53 -17.77 -34.28
CA GLN A 26 -2.75 -18.82 -34.93
C GLN A 26 -1.29 -18.78 -34.48
N THR A 27 -0.69 -17.58 -34.48
CA THR A 27 0.70 -17.34 -34.02
C THR A 27 0.81 -15.97 -33.35
N GLY A 28 1.77 -15.80 -32.44
CA GLY A 28 1.97 -14.56 -31.67
C GLY A 28 1.16 -14.52 -30.37
N ALA A 29 1.00 -13.30 -29.83
CA ALA A 29 0.30 -13.07 -28.57
C ALA A 29 -0.35 -11.69 -28.50
N ALA A 30 -1.49 -11.59 -27.82
CA ALA A 30 -2.21 -10.36 -27.55
C ALA A 30 -2.58 -10.23 -26.07
N ASN A 31 -2.66 -9.00 -25.57
CA ASN A 31 -3.19 -8.71 -24.25
C ASN A 31 -4.67 -8.33 -24.37
N GLN A 32 -5.50 -8.93 -23.53
CA GLN A 32 -6.82 -8.44 -23.22
C GLN A 32 -6.70 -7.40 -22.10
N CYS A 33 -7.14 -6.17 -22.34
CA CYS A 33 -6.83 -5.04 -21.48
C CYS A 33 -7.97 -3.99 -21.41
N LEU A 34 -7.88 -3.09 -20.44
CA LEU A 34 -8.67 -1.87 -20.40
C LEU A 34 -7.79 -0.68 -20.74
N ILE A 35 -8.22 0.13 -21.70
CA ILE A 35 -7.54 1.38 -22.07
C ILE A 35 -8.29 2.53 -21.39
N ARG A 36 -7.59 3.28 -20.53
CA ARG A 36 -8.14 4.42 -19.78
C ARG A 36 -7.17 5.61 -19.92
N GLY A 37 -7.50 6.54 -20.82
CA GLY A 37 -6.61 7.64 -21.16
C GLY A 37 -5.27 7.12 -21.70
N LYS A 38 -4.15 7.46 -21.05
CA LYS A 38 -2.80 6.98 -21.39
C LYS A 38 -2.40 5.67 -20.71
N LYS A 39 -3.21 5.14 -19.78
CA LYS A 39 -2.90 3.93 -19.01
C LYS A 39 -3.59 2.71 -19.62
N THR A 40 -2.83 1.65 -19.84
CA THR A 40 -3.33 0.34 -20.23
C THR A 40 -3.27 -0.59 -19.02
N ILE A 41 -4.39 -1.20 -18.68
CA ILE A 41 -4.50 -2.17 -17.58
C ILE A 41 -4.65 -3.54 -18.21
N ASP A 42 -3.60 -4.35 -18.18
CA ASP A 42 -3.62 -5.71 -18.69
C ASP A 42 -4.42 -6.64 -17.74
N LEU A 43 -5.34 -7.40 -18.32
CA LEU A 43 -6.16 -8.39 -17.62
C LEU A 43 -5.59 -9.80 -17.84
N PHE A 44 -5.37 -10.18 -19.10
CA PHE A 44 -4.87 -11.48 -19.50
C PHE A 44 -3.94 -11.36 -20.71
N GLN A 45 -2.92 -12.22 -20.77
CA GLN A 45 -2.12 -12.44 -21.97
C GLN A 45 -2.58 -13.73 -22.66
N LEU A 46 -2.88 -13.63 -23.94
CA LEU A 46 -3.44 -14.71 -24.75
C LEU A 46 -2.50 -15.01 -25.91
N GLY A 47 -2.07 -16.26 -26.01
CA GLY A 47 -1.15 -16.75 -27.04
C GLY A 47 -1.84 -17.61 -28.10
N SER A 48 -1.05 -18.33 -28.88
CA SER A 48 -1.54 -19.27 -29.90
C SER A 48 -2.55 -20.27 -29.34
N SER A 49 -3.56 -20.61 -30.15
CA SER A 49 -4.73 -21.44 -29.79
C SER A 49 -5.75 -20.81 -28.83
N HIS A 50 -5.54 -19.58 -28.34
CA HIS A 50 -6.57 -18.85 -27.61
C HIS A 50 -7.50 -18.08 -28.56
N ILE A 51 -8.74 -17.87 -28.10
CA ILE A 51 -9.76 -17.09 -28.79
C ILE A 51 -9.93 -15.74 -28.10
N LEU A 52 -10.09 -14.69 -28.89
CA LEU A 52 -10.51 -13.36 -28.48
C LEU A 52 -11.95 -13.10 -28.95
N GLY A 53 -12.77 -12.44 -28.13
CA GLY A 53 -14.17 -12.16 -28.46
C GLY A 53 -15.16 -13.30 -28.16
N ASP A 54 -14.73 -14.29 -27.37
CA ASP A 54 -15.52 -15.47 -26.96
C ASP A 54 -16.81 -15.13 -26.17
N GLN A 55 -16.92 -13.89 -25.70
CA GLN A 55 -18.07 -13.38 -24.94
C GLN A 55 -19.38 -13.41 -25.74
N VAL A 56 -19.30 -13.45 -27.08
CA VAL A 56 -20.46 -13.61 -27.95
C VAL A 56 -21.21 -14.92 -27.71
N ILE A 57 -20.52 -15.97 -27.21
CA ILE A 57 -21.12 -17.26 -26.83
C ILE A 57 -22.17 -17.08 -25.72
N LEU A 58 -21.96 -16.08 -24.84
CA LEU A 58 -22.90 -15.72 -23.77
C LEU A 58 -23.91 -14.64 -24.20
N GLY A 59 -23.98 -14.33 -25.49
CA GLY A 59 -24.93 -13.35 -26.04
C GLY A 59 -24.50 -11.89 -25.90
N GLN A 60 -23.22 -11.60 -25.59
CA GLN A 60 -22.74 -10.22 -25.62
C GLN A 60 -22.67 -9.70 -27.06
N SER A 61 -23.08 -8.45 -27.25
CA SER A 61 -23.08 -7.76 -28.53
C SER A 61 -21.90 -6.79 -28.68
N THR A 62 -21.18 -6.48 -27.61
CA THR A 62 -20.01 -5.59 -27.59
C THR A 62 -18.85 -6.22 -26.82
N HIS A 63 -17.62 -5.86 -27.20
CA HIS A 63 -16.43 -6.29 -26.47
C HIS A 63 -16.36 -5.57 -25.11
N PRO A 64 -16.25 -6.28 -23.97
CA PRO A 64 -16.19 -5.65 -22.65
C PRO A 64 -14.80 -5.12 -22.27
N THR A 65 -13.81 -5.34 -23.15
CA THR A 65 -12.38 -5.07 -22.99
C THR A 65 -11.77 -4.79 -24.36
N SER A 66 -10.59 -4.18 -24.42
CA SER A 66 -9.79 -4.10 -25.65
C SER A 66 -8.88 -5.32 -25.81
N ALA A 67 -8.42 -5.58 -27.03
CA ALA A 67 -7.33 -6.53 -27.30
C ALA A 67 -6.24 -5.86 -28.12
N VAL A 68 -4.98 -5.98 -27.69
CA VAL A 68 -3.82 -5.35 -28.32
C VAL A 68 -2.73 -6.39 -28.55
N ALA A 69 -2.21 -6.47 -29.79
CA ALA A 69 -1.14 -7.38 -30.13
C ALA A 69 0.16 -7.01 -29.37
N THR A 70 0.77 -7.98 -28.70
CA THR A 70 2.03 -7.80 -27.94
C THR A 70 3.28 -8.22 -28.73
N THR A 71 3.06 -9.04 -29.75
CA THR A 71 4.01 -9.39 -30.82
C THR A 71 3.32 -9.23 -32.17
N GLU A 72 4.03 -9.43 -33.28
CA GLU A 72 3.33 -9.73 -34.53
C GLU A 72 2.41 -10.95 -34.30
N THR A 73 1.13 -10.78 -34.60
CA THR A 73 0.08 -11.73 -34.23
C THR A 73 -0.79 -12.03 -35.43
N LYS A 74 -0.82 -13.30 -35.83
CA LYS A 74 -1.66 -13.80 -36.92
C LYS A 74 -2.91 -14.44 -36.33
N VAL A 75 -4.07 -14.00 -36.80
CA VAL A 75 -5.36 -14.50 -36.33
C VAL A 75 -6.21 -15.04 -37.47
N LEU A 76 -7.04 -16.02 -37.17
CA LEU A 76 -8.17 -16.41 -37.99
C LEU A 76 -9.40 -15.66 -37.50
N GLU A 77 -9.89 -14.73 -38.31
CA GLU A 77 -11.14 -14.01 -38.08
C GLU A 77 -12.34 -14.87 -38.49
N ILE A 78 -13.22 -15.10 -37.53
CA ILE A 78 -14.42 -15.92 -37.67
C ILE A 78 -15.63 -15.01 -37.46
N PRO A 79 -16.44 -14.74 -38.51
CA PRO A 79 -17.66 -13.95 -38.37
C PRO A 79 -18.60 -14.56 -37.35
N VAL A 80 -19.30 -13.72 -36.57
CA VAL A 80 -20.24 -14.18 -35.53
C VAL A 80 -21.31 -15.11 -36.08
N GLU A 81 -21.84 -14.84 -37.27
CA GLU A 81 -22.85 -15.70 -37.90
C GLU A 81 -22.30 -17.09 -38.22
N THR A 82 -21.04 -17.18 -38.66
CA THR A 82 -20.37 -18.48 -38.86
C THR A 82 -20.18 -19.21 -37.53
N LEU A 83 -19.78 -18.51 -36.47
CA LEU A 83 -19.61 -19.10 -35.14
C LEU A 83 -20.95 -19.61 -34.58
N LYS A 84 -22.03 -18.83 -34.73
CA LYS A 84 -23.39 -19.21 -34.31
C LYS A 84 -23.84 -20.48 -35.01
N GLN A 85 -23.69 -20.57 -36.33
CA GLN A 85 -24.04 -21.78 -37.09
C GLN A 85 -23.28 -23.01 -36.59
N GLN A 86 -21.99 -22.87 -36.30
CA GLN A 86 -21.17 -23.96 -35.73
C GLN A 86 -21.64 -24.34 -34.33
N TYR A 87 -21.94 -23.36 -33.48
CA TYR A 87 -22.44 -23.59 -32.14
C TYR A 87 -23.82 -24.25 -32.15
N GLU A 88 -24.74 -23.82 -33.02
CA GLU A 88 -26.08 -24.39 -33.17
C GLU A 88 -26.05 -25.80 -33.77
N GLY A 89 -25.13 -26.09 -34.68
CA GLY A 89 -24.89 -27.43 -35.21
C GLY A 89 -24.21 -28.39 -34.23
N ALA A 90 -23.65 -27.89 -33.13
CA ALA A 90 -22.93 -28.73 -32.18
C ALA A 90 -23.87 -29.68 -31.39
N PRO A 91 -23.39 -30.88 -31.02
CA PRO A 91 -24.12 -31.78 -30.13
C PRO A 91 -24.54 -31.10 -28.82
N GLN A 92 -25.72 -31.44 -28.30
CA GLN A 92 -26.29 -30.78 -27.13
C GLN A 92 -25.35 -30.78 -25.91
N MET A 93 -24.65 -31.89 -25.67
CA MET A 93 -23.69 -31.99 -24.57
C MET A 93 -22.53 -30.99 -24.73
N LEU A 94 -22.03 -30.79 -25.94
CA LEU A 94 -20.93 -29.86 -26.19
C LEU A 94 -21.37 -28.40 -25.96
N LYS A 95 -22.60 -28.05 -26.35
CA LYS A 95 -23.19 -26.73 -26.04
C LYS A 95 -23.23 -26.46 -24.54
N VAL A 96 -23.63 -27.45 -23.74
CA VAL A 96 -23.67 -27.34 -22.27
C VAL A 96 -22.27 -27.12 -21.69
N ILE A 97 -21.26 -27.87 -22.16
CA ILE A 97 -19.87 -27.71 -21.70
C ILE A 97 -19.34 -26.32 -22.06
N ILE A 98 -19.50 -25.90 -23.31
CA ILE A 98 -19.06 -24.60 -23.81
C ILE A 98 -19.69 -23.48 -22.99
N LYS A 99 -21.02 -23.53 -22.77
CA LYS A 99 -21.72 -22.52 -21.98
C LYS A 99 -21.23 -22.47 -20.54
N SER A 100 -21.02 -23.62 -19.90
CA SER A 100 -20.50 -23.68 -18.53
C SER A 100 -19.09 -23.09 -18.40
N LEU A 101 -18.20 -23.39 -19.35
CA LEU A 101 -16.84 -22.84 -19.37
C LEU A 101 -16.86 -21.33 -19.66
N ALA A 102 -17.67 -20.89 -20.62
CA ALA A 102 -17.83 -19.47 -20.93
C ALA A 102 -18.37 -18.69 -19.72
N ASP A 103 -19.37 -19.22 -19.00
CA ASP A 103 -19.90 -18.58 -17.79
C ASP A 103 -18.85 -18.46 -16.69
N ARG A 104 -18.04 -19.51 -16.45
CA ARG A 104 -16.91 -19.45 -15.49
C ARG A 104 -15.87 -18.43 -15.91
N LEU A 105 -15.54 -18.37 -17.20
CA LEU A 105 -14.58 -17.41 -17.73
C LEU A 105 -15.11 -15.97 -17.57
N ARG A 106 -16.40 -15.71 -17.83
CA ARG A 106 -17.01 -14.41 -17.59
C ARG A 106 -16.90 -13.97 -16.13
N LEU A 107 -17.16 -14.87 -15.18
CA LEU A 107 -17.00 -14.59 -13.76
C LEU A 107 -15.53 -14.26 -13.42
N ALA A 108 -14.59 -15.10 -13.86
CA ALA A 108 -13.15 -14.88 -13.63
C ALA A 108 -12.66 -13.55 -14.25
N VAL A 109 -13.10 -13.22 -15.46
CA VAL A 109 -12.78 -11.95 -16.12
C VAL A 109 -13.36 -10.78 -15.33
N ASN A 110 -14.59 -10.88 -14.84
CA ASN A 110 -15.21 -9.83 -14.03
C ASN A 110 -14.50 -9.65 -12.68
N ASP A 111 -14.08 -10.72 -12.02
CA ASP A 111 -13.34 -10.67 -10.75
C ASP A 111 -11.94 -10.06 -10.94
N VAL A 112 -11.24 -10.41 -12.03
CA VAL A 112 -9.97 -9.78 -12.39
C VAL A 112 -10.20 -8.31 -12.72
N ARG A 113 -11.27 -8.01 -13.47
CA ARG A 113 -11.63 -6.64 -13.84
C ARG A 113 -11.96 -5.79 -12.62
N SER A 114 -12.81 -6.27 -11.69
CA SER A 114 -13.12 -5.58 -10.44
C SER A 114 -11.86 -5.43 -9.60
N SER A 115 -11.08 -6.49 -9.41
CA SER A 115 -9.82 -6.40 -8.67
C SER A 115 -8.81 -5.41 -9.26
N LYS A 116 -8.84 -5.19 -10.58
CA LYS A 116 -7.97 -4.23 -11.29
C LYS A 116 -8.57 -2.82 -11.43
N LEU A 117 -9.89 -2.68 -11.35
CA LEU A 117 -10.63 -1.40 -11.46
C LEU A 117 -10.94 -0.79 -10.09
N GLU A 118 -11.24 -1.62 -9.09
CA GLU A 118 -11.37 -1.23 -7.67
C GLU A 118 -10.02 -0.80 -7.09
N LYS A 119 -8.91 -1.09 -7.79
CA LYS A 119 -7.59 -0.63 -7.40
C LYS A 119 -7.22 0.69 -8.07
N ASP A 120 -7.46 1.75 -7.29
CA ASP A 120 -6.40 2.60 -6.79
C ASP A 120 -5.86 3.69 -7.73
N SER A 121 -6.24 4.95 -7.46
CA SER A 121 -5.44 6.13 -7.86
C SER A 121 -4.02 6.07 -7.26
N SER A 122 -3.82 5.32 -6.17
CA SER A 122 -2.55 5.14 -5.44
C SER A 122 -2.44 3.73 -4.82
N PRO A 123 -1.27 3.07 -4.85
CA PRO A 123 -1.04 1.67 -4.43
C PRO A 123 -1.69 1.13 -3.14
N CYS A 124 -1.91 1.99 -2.14
CA CYS A 124 -2.58 1.72 -0.87
C CYS A 124 -3.43 2.95 -0.49
N PRO A 125 -4.63 3.09 -1.06
CA PRO A 125 -5.48 4.26 -0.79
C PRO A 125 -6.00 4.25 0.65
N GLU A 126 -6.44 5.42 1.11
CA GLU A 126 -6.86 5.65 2.49
C GLU A 126 -7.92 4.65 2.97
N ASP A 127 -8.92 4.33 2.15
CA ASP A 127 -9.98 3.37 2.49
C ASP A 127 -9.50 1.91 2.57
N GLN A 128 -8.32 1.61 2.02
CA GLN A 128 -7.74 0.27 2.00
C GLN A 128 -6.62 0.06 3.03
N VAL A 129 -6.07 1.11 3.64
CA VAL A 129 -4.92 0.99 4.56
C VAL A 129 -5.23 0.04 5.73
N ALA A 130 -6.33 0.28 6.45
CA ALA A 130 -6.70 -0.54 7.60
C ALA A 130 -6.92 -2.01 7.20
N LYS A 131 -7.59 -2.25 6.07
CA LYS A 131 -7.84 -3.60 5.55
C LYS A 131 -6.54 -4.31 5.16
N ALA A 132 -5.62 -3.61 4.50
CA ALA A 132 -4.35 -4.18 4.05
C ALA A 132 -3.47 -4.61 5.25
N PHE A 133 -3.31 -3.75 6.25
CA PHE A 133 -2.54 -4.06 7.45
C PHE A 133 -3.25 -5.08 8.36
N GLY A 134 -4.58 -4.96 8.50
CA GLY A 134 -5.42 -5.92 9.22
C GLY A 134 -5.38 -7.32 8.61
N ALA A 135 -5.33 -7.44 7.27
CA ALA A 135 -5.19 -8.72 6.59
C ALA A 135 -3.86 -9.42 6.94
N VAL A 136 -2.76 -8.67 6.99
CA VAL A 136 -1.45 -9.21 7.43
C VAL A 136 -1.52 -9.64 8.90
N PHE A 137 -2.07 -8.78 9.77
CA PHE A 137 -2.24 -9.08 11.20
C PHE A 137 -3.04 -10.36 11.42
N HIS A 138 -4.27 -10.42 10.91
CA HIS A 138 -5.15 -11.56 11.14
C HIS A 138 -4.58 -12.84 10.54
N THR A 139 -3.93 -12.75 9.38
CA THR A 139 -3.25 -13.93 8.80
C THR A 139 -2.14 -14.44 9.71
N ALA A 140 -1.26 -13.55 10.19
CA ALA A 140 -0.20 -13.92 11.12
C ALA A 140 -0.75 -14.42 12.46
N ASN A 141 -1.79 -13.80 13.00
CA ASN A 141 -2.39 -14.19 14.26
C ASN A 141 -3.05 -15.57 14.19
N HIS A 142 -3.70 -15.91 13.08
CA HIS A 142 -4.42 -17.18 12.91
C HIS A 142 -3.54 -18.32 12.38
N LYS A 143 -2.52 -18.03 11.56
CA LYS A 143 -1.72 -19.04 10.86
C LYS A 143 -0.25 -19.05 11.23
N GLY A 144 0.20 -18.10 12.06
CA GLY A 144 1.59 -18.03 12.48
C GLY A 144 1.96 -19.08 13.51
N ASP A 145 3.14 -19.67 13.33
CA ASP A 145 3.82 -20.49 14.32
C ASP A 145 4.48 -19.60 15.39
N ARG A 146 4.33 -19.99 16.66
CA ARG A 146 4.88 -19.29 17.84
C ARG A 146 5.93 -20.13 18.56
N SER A 147 6.47 -21.16 17.91
CA SER A 147 7.54 -22.02 18.44
C SER A 147 8.82 -21.24 18.73
N THR A 148 9.09 -20.18 17.97
CA THR A 148 10.26 -19.30 18.18
C THR A 148 9.92 -18.18 19.18
N PRO A 149 10.60 -18.08 20.33
CA PRO A 149 10.32 -17.06 21.33
C PRO A 149 10.41 -15.64 20.75
N GLY A 150 9.40 -14.81 21.05
CA GLY A 150 9.33 -13.43 20.59
C GLY A 150 9.07 -13.26 19.10
N ARG A 151 8.66 -14.32 18.38
CA ARG A 151 8.33 -14.24 16.96
C ARG A 151 7.02 -14.93 16.64
N VAL A 152 6.33 -14.40 15.63
CA VAL A 152 5.24 -15.10 14.94
C VAL A 152 5.73 -15.36 13.52
N VAL A 153 5.89 -16.63 13.15
CA VAL A 153 6.49 -17.04 11.87
C VAL A 153 5.40 -17.56 10.94
N VAL A 154 5.31 -17.02 9.74
CA VAL A 154 4.32 -17.45 8.74
C VAL A 154 5.03 -17.86 7.47
N ASP A 155 4.70 -19.04 6.95
CA ASP A 155 5.10 -19.47 5.60
C ASP A 155 4.58 -18.47 4.54
N TRP A 156 5.41 -18.13 3.56
CA TRP A 156 5.08 -17.10 2.59
C TRP A 156 3.90 -17.47 1.68
N ASN A 157 3.82 -18.74 1.29
CA ASN A 157 2.71 -19.21 0.49
C ASN A 157 1.40 -19.22 1.31
N MET A 158 1.48 -19.63 2.58
CA MET A 158 0.35 -19.52 3.52
C MET A 158 -0.12 -18.08 3.69
N MET A 159 0.81 -17.14 3.89
CA MET A 159 0.51 -15.71 4.01
C MET A 159 -0.27 -15.22 2.79
N LYS A 160 0.27 -15.41 1.58
CA LYS A 160 -0.36 -14.99 0.32
C LYS A 160 -1.74 -15.63 0.10
N GLN A 161 -1.86 -16.94 0.32
CA GLN A 161 -3.11 -17.66 0.05
C GLN A 161 -4.20 -17.30 1.04
N TYR A 162 -3.88 -17.20 2.33
CA TYR A 162 -4.86 -16.90 3.35
C TYR A 162 -5.33 -15.44 3.27
N SER A 163 -4.41 -14.49 3.11
CA SER A 163 -4.76 -13.08 2.93
C SER A 163 -5.64 -12.86 1.69
N GLN A 164 -5.36 -13.57 0.59
CA GLN A 164 -6.14 -13.45 -0.63
C GLN A 164 -7.51 -14.10 -0.52
N ARG A 165 -7.58 -15.34 -0.05
CA ARG A 165 -8.84 -16.12 -0.06
C ARG A 165 -9.79 -15.72 1.06
N VAL A 166 -9.27 -15.35 2.22
CA VAL A 166 -10.08 -15.04 3.40
C VAL A 166 -10.33 -13.54 3.53
N MET A 167 -9.32 -12.70 3.27
CA MET A 167 -9.41 -11.25 3.45
C MET A 167 -9.60 -10.48 2.14
N GLY A 168 -9.58 -11.17 1.00
CA GLY A 168 -9.69 -10.53 -0.32
C GLY A 168 -8.53 -9.59 -0.65
N GLU A 169 -7.38 -9.74 0.03
CA GLU A 169 -6.23 -8.87 -0.17
C GLU A 169 -5.20 -9.45 -1.15
N GLY A 170 -4.80 -8.61 -2.11
CA GLY A 170 -3.94 -9.05 -3.20
C GLY A 170 -2.51 -9.38 -2.71
N PRO A 171 -1.89 -10.49 -3.15
CA PRO A 171 -0.55 -10.90 -2.69
C PRO A 171 0.50 -9.80 -2.80
N LYS A 172 0.46 -9.00 -3.87
CA LYS A 172 1.37 -7.86 -4.06
C LYS A 172 1.20 -6.80 -2.96
N ARG A 173 -0.03 -6.44 -2.58
CA ARG A 173 -0.29 -5.43 -1.54
C ARG A 173 0.17 -5.94 -0.17
N VAL A 174 -0.07 -7.22 0.10
CA VAL A 174 0.39 -7.90 1.32
C VAL A 174 1.91 -7.89 1.43
N GLU A 175 2.62 -8.18 0.34
CA GLU A 175 4.08 -8.07 0.29
C GLU A 175 4.56 -6.64 0.56
N GLN A 176 3.91 -5.63 -0.03
CA GLN A 176 4.28 -4.23 0.24
C GLN A 176 4.04 -3.82 1.70
N VAL A 177 2.93 -4.24 2.33
CA VAL A 177 2.72 -4.02 3.76
C VAL A 177 3.85 -4.66 4.57
N ILE A 178 4.24 -5.89 4.25
CA ILE A 178 5.32 -6.57 4.96
C ILE A 178 6.67 -5.90 4.69
N ASN A 179 6.90 -5.36 3.49
CA ASN A 179 8.08 -4.53 3.20
C ASN A 179 8.14 -3.29 4.10
N VAL A 180 7.02 -2.61 4.35
CA VAL A 180 6.96 -1.53 5.34
C VAL A 180 7.42 -2.04 6.72
N LEU A 181 6.90 -3.18 7.15
CA LEU A 181 7.27 -3.77 8.45
C LEU A 181 8.74 -4.17 8.51
N VAL A 182 9.29 -4.76 7.44
CA VAL A 182 10.71 -5.15 7.37
C VAL A 182 11.60 -3.91 7.40
N LYS A 183 11.28 -2.88 6.61
CA LYS A 183 11.99 -1.60 6.60
C LYS A 183 11.99 -0.92 7.97
N LEU A 184 10.88 -1.03 8.70
CA LEU A 184 10.73 -0.52 10.06
C LEU A 184 11.29 -1.44 11.15
N LYS A 185 11.90 -2.57 10.79
CA LYS A 185 12.46 -3.58 11.70
C LYS A 185 11.42 -4.19 12.65
N LEU A 186 10.19 -4.33 12.15
CA LEU A 186 9.05 -4.99 12.83
C LEU A 186 8.80 -6.40 12.28
N ALA A 187 9.39 -6.73 11.14
CA ALA A 187 9.39 -8.07 10.56
C ALA A 187 10.74 -8.37 9.90
N LEU A 188 10.98 -9.64 9.59
CA LEU A 188 12.14 -10.11 8.82
C LEU A 188 11.68 -11.13 7.78
N TYR A 189 12.31 -11.11 6.61
CA TYR A 189 12.18 -12.20 5.64
C TYR A 189 13.19 -13.31 5.92
N GLU A 190 12.73 -14.54 5.81
CA GLU A 190 13.58 -15.71 5.66
C GLU A 190 13.65 -16.04 4.17
N MET A 191 14.81 -15.80 3.56
CA MET A 191 15.06 -16.09 2.15
C MET A 191 15.54 -17.54 2.00
N GLY A 192 15.21 -18.15 0.86
CA GLY A 192 15.66 -19.51 0.56
C GLY A 192 15.26 -19.95 -0.85
N LYS A 193 15.70 -21.15 -1.23
CA LYS A 193 15.36 -21.77 -2.51
C LYS A 193 13.95 -22.36 -2.46
N ALA A 194 13.22 -22.25 -3.56
CA ALA A 194 11.94 -22.92 -3.72
C ALA A 194 12.14 -24.45 -3.69
N PRO A 195 11.31 -25.23 -2.97
CA PRO A 195 11.45 -26.69 -2.91
C PRO A 195 11.35 -27.37 -4.28
N ASP A 196 10.58 -26.78 -5.19
CA ASP A 196 10.35 -27.22 -6.57
C ASP A 196 11.35 -26.62 -7.58
N ASN A 197 12.18 -25.67 -7.16
CA ASN A 197 13.27 -25.12 -7.97
C ASN A 197 14.53 -24.85 -7.11
N PRO A 198 15.26 -25.91 -6.69
CA PRO A 198 16.43 -25.78 -5.81
C PRO A 198 17.57 -24.96 -6.41
N ASP A 199 17.70 -24.95 -7.73
CA ASP A 199 18.73 -24.22 -8.47
C ASP A 199 18.30 -22.77 -8.84
N GLY A 200 17.05 -22.40 -8.55
CA GLY A 200 16.48 -21.08 -8.84
C GLY A 200 17.04 -19.95 -7.96
N PRO A 201 16.67 -18.68 -8.19
CA PRO A 201 17.04 -17.58 -7.30
C PRO A 201 16.45 -17.77 -5.90
N GLU A 202 17.03 -17.10 -4.90
CA GLU A 202 16.39 -17.04 -3.59
C GLU A 202 15.10 -16.24 -3.66
N GLU A 203 14.07 -16.74 -2.98
CA GLU A 203 12.78 -16.10 -2.82
C GLU A 203 12.36 -16.12 -1.34
N ILE A 204 11.34 -15.33 -1.01
CA ILE A 204 10.81 -15.27 0.36
C ILE A 204 10.16 -16.61 0.71
N GLN A 205 10.69 -17.28 1.74
CA GLN A 205 10.14 -18.53 2.26
C GLN A 205 9.22 -18.29 3.44
N LYS A 206 9.63 -17.43 4.38
CA LYS A 206 8.82 -17.11 5.57
C LYS A 206 8.94 -15.64 5.95
N VAL A 207 7.98 -15.20 6.75
CA VAL A 207 7.97 -13.88 7.40
C VAL A 207 7.99 -14.09 8.90
N HIS A 208 8.96 -13.46 9.57
CA HIS A 208 9.10 -13.44 11.01
C HIS A 208 8.60 -12.09 11.53
N PHE A 209 7.42 -12.05 12.14
CA PHE A 209 6.92 -10.84 12.80
C PHE A 209 7.53 -10.73 14.20
N LEU A 210 8.15 -9.59 14.48
CA LEU A 210 8.85 -9.31 15.74
C LEU A 210 7.94 -8.66 16.78
N ASP A 211 6.96 -7.88 16.32
CA ASP A 211 5.96 -7.26 17.18
C ASP A 211 4.62 -7.18 16.44
N LEU A 212 3.76 -8.16 16.68
CA LEU A 212 2.44 -8.21 16.07
C LEU A 212 1.46 -7.20 16.71
N GLY A 213 1.72 -6.78 17.95
CA GLY A 213 0.88 -5.83 18.68
C GLY A 213 0.99 -4.40 18.14
N LEU A 214 2.17 -4.01 17.64
CA LEU A 214 2.33 -2.72 16.93
C LEU A 214 1.58 -2.70 15.61
N LEU A 215 1.54 -3.83 14.88
CA LEU A 215 0.75 -3.95 13.66
C LEU A 215 -0.75 -3.86 13.96
N GLU A 216 -1.20 -4.52 15.03
CA GLU A 216 -2.58 -4.44 15.53
C GLU A 216 -2.97 -3.00 15.87
N SER A 217 -2.17 -2.38 16.73
CA SER A 217 -2.37 -0.99 17.16
C SER A 217 -2.47 -0.04 15.98
N PHE A 218 -1.65 -0.22 14.94
CA PHE A 218 -1.64 0.65 13.78
C PHE A 218 -2.95 0.55 12.96
N PHE A 219 -3.40 -0.65 12.59
CA PHE A 219 -4.59 -0.73 11.73
C PHE A 219 -5.85 -0.35 12.49
N GLU A 220 -5.92 -0.59 13.80
CA GLU A 220 -7.01 -0.12 14.66
C GLU A 220 -7.01 1.40 14.81
N PHE A 221 -5.84 2.00 15.07
CA PHE A 221 -5.62 3.45 15.07
C PHE A 221 -6.10 4.06 13.76
N TYR A 222 -5.66 3.50 12.63
CA TYR A 222 -6.01 4.01 11.30
C TYR A 222 -7.51 3.92 11.07
N GLN A 223 -8.09 2.73 11.30
CA GLN A 223 -9.51 2.47 11.11
C GLN A 223 -10.37 3.43 11.93
N TYR A 224 -10.02 3.62 13.21
CA TYR A 224 -10.76 4.49 14.12
C TYR A 224 -10.82 5.92 13.60
N TYR A 225 -9.68 6.53 13.27
CA TYR A 225 -9.64 7.93 12.83
C TYR A 225 -10.16 8.13 11.41
N TYR A 226 -10.00 7.13 10.53
CA TYR A 226 -10.58 7.15 9.20
C TYR A 226 -12.12 7.23 9.27
N PHE A 227 -12.77 6.31 9.99
CA PHE A 227 -14.24 6.32 10.12
C PHE A 227 -14.78 7.46 10.97
N LYS A 228 -13.96 8.06 11.85
CA LYS A 228 -14.31 9.28 12.58
C LYS A 228 -14.13 10.56 11.75
N ASN A 229 -13.73 10.46 10.48
CA ASN A 229 -13.41 11.60 9.61
C ASN A 229 -12.37 12.56 10.22
N ARG A 230 -11.39 12.01 10.94
CA ARG A 230 -10.28 12.74 11.57
C ARG A 230 -8.98 12.52 10.82
N SER A 231 -8.99 12.83 9.52
CA SER A 231 -7.84 12.67 8.63
C SER A 231 -6.64 13.52 9.04
N ASP A 232 -6.85 14.57 9.84
CA ASP A 232 -5.79 15.35 10.47
C ASP A 232 -4.85 14.51 11.35
N LEU A 233 -5.38 13.47 12.02
CA LEU A 233 -4.61 12.56 12.87
C LEU A 233 -3.90 11.45 12.08
N LEU A 234 -4.33 11.22 10.84
CA LEU A 234 -3.72 10.27 9.90
C LEU A 234 -2.63 10.90 9.03
N LYS A 235 -2.32 12.19 9.24
CA LYS A 235 -1.23 12.90 8.60
C LYS A 235 -0.07 13.09 9.55
N VAL A 236 1.12 12.77 9.09
CA VAL A 236 2.32 12.87 9.89
C VAL A 236 2.80 14.31 9.94
N ASP A 237 3.03 14.78 11.16
CA ASP A 237 3.59 16.10 11.40
C ASP A 237 5.08 15.95 11.74
N GLU A 238 5.95 16.43 10.86
CA GLU A 238 7.39 16.21 10.97
C GLU A 238 7.96 16.69 12.31
N LEU A 239 7.50 17.85 12.77
CA LEU A 239 7.97 18.44 14.00
C LEU A 239 7.51 17.62 15.20
N CYS A 240 6.22 17.25 15.24
CA CYS A 240 5.70 16.39 16.30
C CYS A 240 6.42 15.05 16.35
N GLN A 241 6.72 14.46 15.18
CA GLN A 241 7.45 13.19 15.12
C GLN A 241 8.88 13.32 15.65
N GLN A 242 9.60 14.39 15.30
CA GLN A 242 10.94 14.66 15.82
C GLN A 242 10.94 14.88 17.33
N MET A 243 9.95 15.62 17.85
CA MET A 243 9.78 15.82 19.29
C MET A 243 9.44 14.51 20.02
N LEU A 244 8.59 13.68 19.44
CA LEU A 244 8.22 12.38 20.01
C LEU A 244 9.42 11.42 20.03
N ASP A 245 10.21 11.38 18.94
CA ASP A 245 11.46 10.62 18.88
C ASP A 245 12.45 11.08 19.96
N ALA A 246 12.61 12.39 20.14
CA ALA A 246 13.46 12.97 21.18
C ALA A 246 13.01 12.55 22.60
N LEU A 247 11.71 12.58 22.89
CA LEU A 247 11.18 12.11 24.18
C LEU A 247 11.46 10.62 24.40
N LEU A 248 11.24 9.79 23.39
CA LEU A 248 11.48 8.34 23.45
C LEU A 248 12.97 8.00 23.65
N LYS A 249 13.87 8.74 23.00
CA LYS A 249 15.33 8.59 23.19
C LYS A 249 15.77 8.99 24.61
N LEU A 250 15.23 10.09 25.14
CA LEU A 250 15.58 10.56 26.48
C LEU A 250 15.10 9.63 27.60
N CYS A 251 14.11 8.77 27.34
CA CYS A 251 13.63 7.77 28.28
C CYS A 251 14.03 6.33 27.92
N GLU A 252 14.96 6.10 26.99
CA GLU A 252 15.31 4.75 26.52
C GLU A 252 15.84 3.85 27.65
N ASN A 253 16.53 4.44 28.64
CA ASN A 253 17.10 3.75 29.79
C ASN A 253 16.23 3.84 31.05
N GLU A 254 15.07 4.50 30.99
CA GLU A 254 14.18 4.66 32.13
C GLU A 254 13.29 3.42 32.30
N GLN A 255 13.12 2.96 33.54
CA GLN A 255 12.18 1.89 33.85
C GLN A 255 10.79 2.49 34.10
N PRO A 256 9.75 2.09 33.35
CA PRO A 256 8.40 2.56 33.60
C PRO A 256 7.91 2.18 35.01
N ASP A 257 7.08 3.04 35.60
CA ASP A 257 6.42 2.72 36.87
C ASP A 257 5.36 1.61 36.72
N ARG A 258 4.67 1.27 37.82
CA ARG A 258 3.61 0.23 37.82
C ARG A 258 2.45 0.50 36.85
N PHE A 259 2.32 1.73 36.37
CA PHE A 259 1.30 2.16 35.41
C PHE A 259 1.88 2.32 33.99
N GLY A 260 3.14 1.97 33.76
CA GLY A 260 3.82 2.15 32.47
C GLY A 260 4.26 3.59 32.19
N ILE A 261 4.27 4.46 33.22
CA ILE A 261 4.60 5.87 33.07
C ILE A 261 6.11 6.07 33.23
N VAL A 262 6.71 6.84 32.33
CA VAL A 262 8.10 7.33 32.42
C VAL A 262 8.13 8.84 32.60
N GLY A 263 9.26 9.37 33.06
CA GLY A 263 9.45 10.80 33.30
C GLY A 263 10.69 11.33 32.59
N VAL A 264 10.55 12.46 31.88
CA VAL A 264 11.67 13.19 31.27
C VAL A 264 11.75 14.59 31.88
N GLU A 265 12.93 15.02 32.33
CA GLU A 265 13.12 16.39 32.81
C GLU A 265 12.95 17.38 31.65
N PHE A 266 12.09 18.40 31.84
CA PHE A 266 11.81 19.40 30.81
C PHE A 266 13.08 20.13 30.36
N ALA A 267 14.02 20.41 31.27
CA ALA A 267 15.28 21.05 30.95
C ALA A 267 16.12 20.22 29.95
N LYS A 268 16.25 18.90 30.18
CA LYS A 268 16.95 17.97 29.28
C LYS A 268 16.27 17.88 27.92
N PHE A 269 14.94 17.79 27.91
CA PHE A 269 14.18 17.78 26.67
C PHE A 269 14.32 19.10 25.88
N SER A 270 14.27 20.23 26.57
CA SER A 270 14.42 21.55 25.95
C SER A 270 15.83 21.75 25.38
N GLU A 271 16.87 21.29 26.10
CA GLU A 271 18.24 21.32 25.61
C GLU A 271 18.43 20.42 24.38
N HIS A 272 17.90 19.20 24.42
CA HIS A 272 17.94 18.28 23.27
C HIS A 272 17.25 18.87 22.03
N CYS A 273 16.04 19.42 22.18
CA CYS A 273 15.32 20.08 21.10
C CYS A 273 16.09 21.28 20.54
N LYS A 274 16.76 22.06 21.38
CA LYS A 274 17.58 23.20 20.94
C LYS A 274 18.80 22.74 20.14
N ASN A 275 19.52 21.73 20.63
CA ASN A 275 20.79 21.29 20.07
C ASN A 275 20.62 20.43 18.81
N GLU A 276 19.67 19.49 18.83
CA GLU A 276 19.48 18.51 17.76
C GLU A 276 18.42 18.94 16.73
N LEU A 277 17.36 19.61 17.18
CA LEU A 277 16.26 20.03 16.30
C LEU A 277 16.35 21.52 15.91
N GLY A 278 17.13 22.32 16.62
CA GLY A 278 17.23 23.77 16.41
C GLY A 278 16.00 24.53 16.90
N ILE A 279 15.28 24.00 17.89
CA ILE A 279 13.96 24.51 18.31
C ILE A 279 13.98 24.97 19.77
N ASN A 280 13.49 26.19 19.99
CA ASN A 280 13.21 26.69 21.33
C ASN A 280 11.76 26.35 21.70
N LEU A 281 11.58 25.41 22.63
CA LEU A 281 10.26 24.95 23.05
C LEU A 281 9.43 26.08 23.67
N ASN A 282 8.13 26.08 23.37
CA ASN A 282 7.12 26.98 23.92
C ASN A 282 5.79 26.20 24.07
N ASN A 283 4.75 26.85 24.60
CA ASN A 283 3.45 26.20 24.82
C ASN A 283 2.77 25.72 23.52
N ASP A 284 2.98 26.38 22.38
CA ASP A 284 2.37 26.01 21.11
C ASP A 284 2.87 24.64 20.62
N HIS A 285 4.15 24.32 20.87
CA HIS A 285 4.71 23.00 20.55
C HIS A 285 3.99 21.87 21.29
N PHE A 286 3.67 22.08 22.57
CA PHE A 286 2.92 21.09 23.37
C PHE A 286 1.46 21.01 22.92
N ALA A 287 0.81 22.14 22.65
CA ALA A 287 -0.54 22.16 22.11
C ALA A 287 -0.63 21.42 20.77
N ARG A 288 0.41 21.51 19.94
CA ARG A 288 0.51 20.79 18.65
C ARG A 288 0.64 19.28 18.85
N LEU A 289 1.46 18.83 19.80
CA LEU A 289 1.56 17.41 20.18
C LEU A 289 0.22 16.87 20.69
N GLU A 290 -0.44 17.60 21.61
CA GLU A 290 -1.75 17.23 22.15
C GLU A 290 -2.82 17.17 21.04
N GLY A 291 -2.80 18.12 20.10
CA GLY A 291 -3.65 18.13 18.92
C GLY A 291 -3.45 16.92 18.00
N LYS A 292 -2.28 16.27 18.09
CA LYS A 292 -1.92 15.01 17.40
C LYS A 292 -2.11 13.76 18.27
N GLY A 293 -2.75 13.89 19.43
CA GLY A 293 -3.03 12.79 20.34
C GLY A 293 -1.88 12.40 21.26
N VAL A 294 -0.81 13.19 21.32
CA VAL A 294 0.35 12.94 22.19
C VAL A 294 0.19 13.71 23.50
N PHE A 295 -0.28 13.03 24.54
CA PHE A 295 -0.58 13.65 25.83
C PHE A 295 0.50 13.38 26.88
N MET A 296 0.91 14.41 27.61
CA MET A 296 1.85 14.27 28.72
C MET A 296 1.46 15.17 29.90
N LYS A 297 1.69 14.67 31.11
CA LYS A 297 1.43 15.41 32.34
C LYS A 297 2.68 16.13 32.81
N ARG A 298 2.54 17.40 33.17
CA ARG A 298 3.62 18.18 33.81
C ARG A 298 3.53 18.01 35.32
N LYS A 299 4.59 17.54 35.96
CA LYS A 299 4.69 17.42 37.42
C LYS A 299 5.87 18.24 37.92
N THR A 300 5.63 19.08 38.92
CA THR A 300 6.71 19.80 39.61
C THR A 300 7.48 18.80 40.49
N GLY A 301 8.72 18.54 40.13
CA GLY A 301 9.68 17.76 40.91
C GLY A 301 10.63 18.65 41.72
N SER A 302 11.54 18.04 42.47
CA SER A 302 12.54 18.74 43.28
C SER A 302 13.62 19.44 42.43
N THR A 303 13.92 18.92 41.23
CA THR A 303 14.94 19.43 40.31
C THR A 303 14.37 20.27 39.15
N GLY A 304 13.05 20.40 39.06
CA GLY A 304 12.38 21.13 37.99
C GLY A 304 11.06 20.49 37.55
N VAL A 305 10.62 20.82 36.33
CA VAL A 305 9.40 20.25 35.73
C VAL A 305 9.73 18.90 35.09
N ILE A 306 8.96 17.87 35.42
CA ILE A 306 9.04 16.53 34.84
C ILE A 306 7.84 16.33 33.91
N LEU A 307 8.10 15.89 32.69
CA LEU A 307 7.11 15.48 31.70
C LEU A 307 6.86 13.98 31.88
N GLN A 308 5.64 13.60 32.26
CA GLN A 308 5.23 12.21 32.49
C GLN A 308 4.27 11.72 31.41
N PHE A 309 4.53 10.55 30.85
CA PHE A 309 3.70 9.95 29.80
C PHE A 309 3.76 8.43 29.82
N GLU A 310 2.77 7.76 29.24
CA GLU A 310 2.76 6.30 29.11
C GLU A 310 3.70 5.87 27.96
N LEU A 311 4.69 5.05 28.28
CA LEU A 311 5.73 4.67 27.31
C LEU A 311 5.16 3.87 26.12
N LYS A 312 4.21 2.97 26.37
CA LYS A 312 3.62 2.12 25.33
C LYS A 312 2.80 2.93 24.33
N GLU A 313 1.99 3.86 24.81
CA GLU A 313 1.20 4.77 23.97
C GLU A 313 2.12 5.59 23.05
N PHE A 314 3.16 6.21 23.60
CA PHE A 314 4.09 7.03 22.82
C PHE A 314 4.84 6.22 21.76
N ARG A 315 5.27 5.00 22.10
CA ARG A 315 5.87 4.07 21.13
C ARG A 315 4.87 3.69 20.04
N SER A 316 3.62 3.41 20.38
CA SER A 316 2.58 3.04 19.42
C SER A 316 2.27 4.18 18.43
N ILE A 317 2.12 5.40 18.93
CA ILE A 317 1.91 6.60 18.09
C ILE A 317 3.12 6.83 17.17
N PHE A 318 4.34 6.77 17.73
CA PHE A 318 5.55 6.96 16.95
C PHE A 318 5.68 5.95 15.81
N GLN A 319 5.44 4.67 16.09
CA GLN A 319 5.49 3.63 15.06
C GLN A 319 4.37 3.79 14.02
N SER A 320 3.18 4.21 14.45
CA SER A 320 2.07 4.50 13.54
C SER A 320 2.44 5.62 12.56
N TRP A 321 3.09 6.69 13.03
CA TRP A 321 3.59 7.76 12.16
C TRP A 321 4.69 7.30 11.22
N LYS A 322 5.58 6.40 11.64
CA LYS A 322 6.57 5.80 10.74
C LYS A 322 5.88 4.97 9.63
N MET A 323 4.86 4.19 9.96
CA MET A 323 4.10 3.43 8.97
C MET A 323 3.35 4.34 8.00
N LEU A 324 2.71 5.41 8.48
CA LEU A 324 2.03 6.40 7.64
C LEU A 324 2.99 7.04 6.62
N ARG A 325 4.19 7.45 7.04
CA ARG A 325 5.20 7.99 6.10
C ARG A 325 5.58 7.00 5.01
N GLU A 326 5.76 5.74 5.37
CA GLU A 326 6.12 4.71 4.39
C GLU A 326 4.95 4.41 3.44
N ILE A 327 3.69 4.54 3.89
CA ILE A 327 2.51 4.46 3.03
C ILE A 327 2.44 5.65 2.07
N GLU A 328 2.72 6.87 2.54
CA GLU A 328 2.79 8.08 1.68
C GLU A 328 3.82 7.89 0.56
N LYS A 329 5.05 7.49 0.90
CA LYS A 329 6.11 7.19 -0.08
C LYS A 329 5.73 6.04 -1.01
N TRP A 330 5.12 4.99 -0.48
CA TRP A 330 4.65 3.86 -1.27
C TRP A 330 3.63 4.35 -2.31
N ASN A 331 2.68 5.19 -1.90
CA ASN A 331 1.68 5.75 -2.77
C ASN A 331 2.28 6.64 -3.88
N GLU A 332 3.31 7.42 -3.54
CA GLU A 332 4.03 8.25 -4.51
C GLU A 332 4.85 7.43 -5.52
N LYS A 333 5.61 6.44 -5.04
CA LYS A 333 6.55 5.66 -5.87
C LYS A 333 5.88 4.52 -6.64
N GLY A 334 4.73 4.04 -6.17
CA GLY A 334 4.10 2.83 -6.70
C GLY A 334 4.45 1.54 -5.96
N PHE A 335 5.50 1.56 -5.14
CA PHE A 335 6.03 0.43 -4.36
C PHE A 335 6.83 0.93 -3.14
N VAL A 336 7.06 0.05 -2.17
CA VAL A 336 7.92 0.26 -1.00
C VAL A 336 9.36 -0.01 -1.40
N ASP A 337 10.15 1.04 -1.38
CA ASP A 337 11.57 1.01 -1.71
C ASP A 337 12.39 0.53 -0.49
N MET A 338 12.95 -0.68 -0.61
CA MET A 338 13.72 -1.34 0.45
C MET A 338 15.17 -0.83 0.55
N ASP A 339 15.67 -0.19 -0.50
CA ASP A 339 17.06 0.33 -0.58
C ASP A 339 17.14 1.84 -0.30
N GLU A 340 16.00 2.47 0.00
CA GLU A 340 15.94 3.88 0.34
C GLU A 340 16.75 4.16 1.62
N LYS A 341 17.78 5.01 1.48
CA LYS A 341 18.57 5.48 2.62
C LYS A 341 17.68 6.35 3.52
N GLU A 342 17.74 6.14 4.82
CA GLU A 342 17.07 7.02 5.79
C GLU A 342 17.48 8.47 5.52
N ASP A 343 16.49 9.33 5.27
CA ASP A 343 16.70 10.76 5.25
C ASP A 343 17.18 11.17 6.64
N LYS A 344 18.50 11.38 6.78
CA LYS A 344 19.03 12.07 7.94
C LYS A 344 18.31 13.42 8.00
N PRO A 345 17.80 13.85 9.17
CA PRO A 345 17.26 15.19 9.29
C PRO A 345 18.33 16.15 8.78
N LYS A 346 18.05 16.80 7.64
CA LYS A 346 18.98 17.79 7.09
C LYS A 346 19.17 18.81 8.20
N LYS A 347 20.41 18.95 8.72
CA LYS A 347 20.81 20.16 9.44
C LYS A 347 20.48 21.30 8.48
N LYS A 348 19.36 21.99 8.71
CA LYS A 348 18.90 23.09 7.86
C LYS A 348 20.04 24.08 7.77
N THR A 349 20.54 24.30 6.57
CA THR A 349 21.44 25.41 6.26
C THR A 349 20.71 26.70 6.62
N VAL A 350 21.27 27.43 7.58
CA VAL A 350 20.80 28.74 8.04
C VAL A 350 20.92 29.71 6.86
N GLY A 351 19.81 30.03 6.18
CA GLY A 351 19.83 30.94 5.04
C GLY A 351 18.48 31.52 4.62
N GLY A 352 17.36 30.83 4.83
CA GLY A 352 16.02 31.32 4.51
C GLY A 352 15.23 31.83 5.74
N PRO A 353 14.23 32.72 5.55
CA PRO A 353 13.31 33.12 6.61
C PRO A 353 12.51 31.91 7.10
N ALA A 354 12.60 31.60 8.39
CA ALA A 354 11.85 30.50 9.01
C ALA A 354 10.49 30.99 9.55
N CYS A 355 9.50 30.11 9.55
CA CYS A 355 8.20 30.38 10.16
C CYS A 355 8.38 30.64 11.67
N PRO A 356 7.85 31.74 12.22
CA PRO A 356 8.01 32.03 13.64
C PRO A 356 7.25 31.06 14.55
N ALA A 357 6.23 30.36 14.02
CA ALA A 357 5.43 29.40 14.77
C ALA A 357 5.95 27.96 14.71
N CYS A 358 6.57 27.54 13.61
CA CYS A 358 6.98 26.14 13.42
C CYS A 358 8.41 25.93 12.92
N ALA A 359 9.19 27.01 12.74
CA ALA A 359 10.57 26.98 12.27
C ALA A 359 10.80 26.28 10.91
N VAL A 360 9.74 26.05 10.14
CA VAL A 360 9.82 25.58 8.75
C VAL A 360 10.32 26.71 7.87
N GLU A 361 11.23 26.38 6.95
CA GLU A 361 11.75 27.36 5.99
C GLU A 361 10.61 27.83 5.09
N LEU A 362 10.41 29.15 5.03
CA LEU A 362 9.35 29.73 4.23
C LEU A 362 9.84 29.94 2.80
N GLN A 363 8.96 29.63 1.84
CA GLN A 363 9.17 30.09 0.48
C GLN A 363 9.19 31.62 0.46
N ALA A 364 10.08 32.20 -0.35
CA ALA A 364 10.19 33.64 -0.50
C ALA A 364 8.84 34.26 -0.91
N GLY A 365 8.34 35.21 -0.12
CA GLY A 365 7.05 35.87 -0.36
C GLY A 365 5.80 35.11 0.11
N ALA A 366 5.94 33.99 0.83
CA ALA A 366 4.80 33.25 1.38
C ALA A 366 4.03 34.09 2.42
N LYS A 367 2.74 34.32 2.17
CA LYS A 367 1.82 35.00 3.12
C LYS A 367 1.38 34.13 4.29
N PHE A 368 1.50 32.80 4.14
CA PHE A 368 1.18 31.80 5.15
C PHE A 368 2.23 30.67 5.11
N CYS A 369 2.52 30.07 6.26
CA CYS A 369 3.35 28.89 6.33
C CYS A 369 2.64 27.70 5.67
N HIS A 370 3.30 27.02 4.74
CA HIS A 370 2.74 25.87 4.04
C HIS A 370 2.55 24.64 4.95
N GLU A 371 3.29 24.57 6.06
CA GLU A 371 3.18 23.49 7.03
C GLU A 371 2.15 23.75 8.13
N CYS A 372 2.19 24.92 8.78
CA CYS A 372 1.34 25.20 9.95
C CYS A 372 0.24 26.25 9.73
N GLY A 373 0.12 26.82 8.52
CA GLY A 373 -0.88 27.84 8.20
C GLY A 373 -0.67 29.19 8.89
N HIS A 374 0.41 29.38 9.64
CA HIS A 374 0.69 30.63 10.34
C HIS A 374 0.89 31.79 9.35
N LYS A 375 0.17 32.90 9.57
CA LYS A 375 0.24 34.08 8.72
C LYS A 375 1.60 34.77 8.90
N ILE A 376 2.32 34.96 7.81
CA ILE A 376 3.62 35.62 7.81
C ILE A 376 3.39 37.11 7.64
N VAL A 377 3.62 37.86 8.71
CA VAL A 377 3.53 39.32 8.69
C VAL A 377 4.84 39.83 8.09
N ALA A 378 4.79 40.46 6.92
CA ALA A 378 5.95 41.13 6.35
C ALA A 378 6.39 42.24 7.31
N ALA A 379 7.67 42.28 7.67
CA ALA A 379 8.24 43.44 8.36
C ALA A 379 8.06 44.66 7.45
N ALA A 380 7.45 45.72 7.97
CA ALA A 380 7.30 47.01 7.29
C ALA A 380 8.64 47.73 7.13
#